data_AF-X1T4Q2-F1
#
_entry.id   AF-X1T4Q2-F1
#
_cell.length_a   1.000
_cell.length_b   1.000
_cell.length_c   1.000
_cell.angle_alpha   90.00
_cell.angle_beta   90.00
_cell.angle_gamma   90.00
#
_symmetry.space_group_name_H-M   'P 1'
#
loop_
_entity.id
_entity.type
_entity.pdbx_description
1 polymer ?
#
loop_
_entity_poly.entity_id
_entity_poly.type
_entity_poly.pdbx_seq_one_letter_code
_entity_poly.pdbx_strand_id
1 'polypeptide(L)'
;FKVGLIALIINPVYGEAGSKLSITGIGFKADSSYNVTFGTILYEDYGVGVTSGEAISDIFYVPNVGTGVYDMTITDEDENEMTVEFRVTAVTGVTLDPAMAPNTYNVTVEGYNFADHIDTVDFVLYNATEEWGMNVMQTVTPGTPVKTDIDGNFTAWWEVLDEDTLSLGDYTINITGYDDFFLQIPFSVVEARVDVAPRKALFDRGDTIQFNVKNDFKFSESYMKIWDPYENLYWQTDAFGEWLKVGDIYTVPYYLQTSGKNTMELSQDAPLGTWVYVFYETGTTE
;
A
#
# COMPACT_ATOMS: atom_id res chain seq x y z
N PHE A 1 -37.24 8.03 42.77
CA PHE A 1 -36.99 6.60 42.52
C PHE A 1 -37.87 6.17 41.35
N LYS A 2 -37.37 6.22 40.12
CA LYS A 2 -37.92 5.43 39.03
C LYS A 2 -37.32 4.03 39.18
N VAL A 3 -38.15 3.00 39.25
CA VAL A 3 -37.70 1.63 38.99
C VAL A 3 -37.96 1.42 37.51
N GLY A 4 -37.01 1.84 36.68
CA GLY A 4 -37.05 1.71 35.22
C GLY A 4 -36.10 0.60 34.78
N LEU A 5 -36.45 -0.08 33.68
CA LEU A 5 -35.52 -0.96 32.99
C LEU A 5 -34.49 -0.08 32.27
N ILE A 6 -33.21 -0.29 32.58
CA ILE A 6 -32.11 0.19 31.74
C ILE A 6 -31.63 -0.98 30.88
N ALA A 7 -31.44 -0.76 29.58
CA ALA A 7 -30.96 -1.77 28.66
C ALA A 7 -30.07 -1.15 27.59
N LEU A 8 -29.03 -1.89 27.21
CA LEU A 8 -28.09 -1.54 26.16
C LEU A 8 -27.92 -2.73 25.23
N ILE A 9 -28.05 -2.48 23.92
CA ILE A 9 -27.83 -3.44 22.86
C ILE A 9 -26.74 -2.87 21.95
N ILE A 10 -25.73 -3.69 21.67
CA ILE A 10 -24.70 -3.38 20.69
C ILE A 10 -24.77 -4.43 19.58
N ASN A 11 -24.70 -4.01 18.33
CA ASN A 11 -24.68 -4.93 17.19
C ASN A 11 -23.73 -4.45 16.08
N PRO A 12 -22.74 -5.27 15.68
CA PRO A 12 -22.36 -6.57 16.26
C PRO A 12 -21.68 -6.42 17.64
N VAL A 13 -21.48 -7.52 18.38
CA VAL A 13 -20.68 -7.54 19.65
C VAL A 13 -19.20 -7.91 19.42
N TYR A 14 -18.79 -7.92 18.15
CA TYR A 14 -17.41 -8.14 17.73
C TYR A 14 -17.20 -7.50 16.36
N GLY A 15 -15.96 -7.15 16.05
CA GLY A 15 -15.62 -6.52 14.78
C GLY A 15 -14.14 -6.19 14.70
N GLU A 16 -13.72 -5.76 13.52
CA GLU A 16 -12.34 -5.32 13.26
C GLU A 16 -12.21 -3.84 13.63
N ALA A 17 -10.99 -3.35 13.86
CA ALA A 17 -10.75 -1.91 13.97
C ALA A 17 -11.39 -1.20 12.77
N GLY A 18 -12.04 -0.06 13.01
CA GLY A 18 -12.71 0.73 11.99
C GLY A 18 -14.07 0.22 11.51
N SER A 19 -14.47 -1.00 11.89
CA SER A 19 -15.81 -1.51 11.55
C SER A 19 -16.92 -0.74 12.26
N LYS A 20 -18.08 -0.60 11.60
CA LYS A 20 -19.27 0.00 12.20
C LYS A 20 -19.94 -0.92 13.22
N LEU A 21 -20.38 -0.34 14.32
CA LEU A 21 -21.32 -0.94 15.26
C LEU A 21 -22.45 0.02 15.55
N SER A 22 -23.65 -0.50 15.77
CA SER A 22 -24.77 0.28 16.27
C SER A 22 -24.97 0.06 17.76
N ILE A 23 -25.28 1.13 18.47
CA ILE A 23 -25.73 1.07 19.85
C ILE A 23 -27.21 1.42 19.93
N THR A 24 -27.94 0.76 20.83
CA THR A 24 -29.31 1.11 21.16
C THR A 24 -29.48 1.00 22.67
N GLY A 25 -29.82 2.11 23.30
CA GLY A 25 -29.99 2.22 24.74
C GLY A 25 -31.39 2.66 25.11
N ILE A 26 -31.91 2.21 26.26
CA ILE A 26 -33.12 2.76 26.90
C ILE A 26 -32.90 2.92 28.40
N GLY A 27 -33.62 3.87 29.01
CA GLY A 27 -33.59 4.11 30.46
C GLY A 27 -32.52 5.11 30.91
N PHE A 28 -31.94 5.84 29.96
CA PHE A 28 -31.03 6.97 30.21
C PHE A 28 -31.81 8.27 30.42
N LYS A 29 -31.20 9.26 31.06
CA LYS A 29 -31.77 10.57 31.34
C LYS A 29 -32.20 11.26 30.04
N ALA A 30 -33.50 11.47 29.88
CA ALA A 30 -34.07 12.17 28.73
C ALA A 30 -33.46 13.57 28.55
N ASP A 31 -33.35 14.00 27.29
CA ASP A 31 -32.88 15.32 26.87
C ASP A 31 -31.49 15.70 27.44
N SER A 32 -30.62 14.70 27.60
CA SER A 32 -29.26 14.87 28.14
C SER A 32 -28.18 14.32 27.21
N SER A 33 -26.93 14.62 27.55
CA SER A 33 -25.74 14.04 26.93
C SER A 33 -25.36 12.70 27.57
N TYR A 34 -24.61 11.89 26.84
CA TYR A 34 -24.02 10.66 27.34
C TYR A 34 -22.59 10.54 26.83
N ASN A 35 -21.76 9.78 27.54
CA ASN A 35 -20.41 9.44 27.15
C ASN A 35 -20.33 7.96 26.80
N VAL A 36 -19.47 7.64 25.83
CA VAL A 36 -19.10 6.25 25.52
C VAL A 36 -17.61 6.07 25.79
N THR A 37 -17.26 5.06 26.58
CA THR A 37 -15.88 4.60 26.71
C THR A 37 -15.73 3.23 26.12
N PHE A 38 -14.63 2.99 25.39
CA PHE A 38 -14.24 1.68 24.87
C PHE A 38 -12.90 1.30 25.49
N GLY A 39 -12.94 0.42 26.49
CA GLY A 39 -11.82 0.19 27.39
C GLY A 39 -11.42 1.49 28.09
N THR A 40 -10.25 2.03 27.77
CA THR A 40 -9.75 3.30 28.33
C THR A 40 -9.92 4.49 27.39
N ILE A 41 -10.44 4.28 26.17
CA ILE A 41 -10.64 5.34 25.18
C ILE A 41 -11.98 5.99 25.47
N LEU A 42 -11.97 7.31 25.63
CA LEU A 42 -13.18 8.12 25.72
C LEU A 42 -13.51 8.65 24.32
N TYR A 43 -14.74 8.42 23.87
CA TYR A 43 -15.28 9.12 22.72
C TYR A 43 -15.77 10.49 23.19
N GLU A 44 -14.96 11.51 22.99
CA GLU A 44 -15.33 12.89 23.30
C GLU A 44 -16.30 13.39 22.22
N ASP A 45 -17.42 13.98 22.63
CA ASP A 45 -18.38 14.71 21.79
C ASP A 45 -19.38 13.88 20.93
N TYR A 46 -19.78 12.68 21.39
CA TYR A 46 -20.96 11.98 20.86
C TYR A 46 -22.15 12.09 21.80
N GLY A 47 -23.25 12.71 21.34
CA GLY A 47 -24.53 12.63 22.01
C GLY A 47 -25.42 13.85 21.84
N VAL A 48 -25.87 14.15 20.61
CA VAL A 48 -27.09 14.97 20.48
C VAL A 48 -28.28 14.10 20.87
N GLY A 49 -28.62 14.16 22.16
CA GLY A 49 -29.94 13.93 22.71
C GLY A 49 -30.32 12.47 22.90
N VAL A 50 -30.12 11.95 24.12
CA VAL A 50 -31.05 10.94 24.65
C VAL A 50 -32.45 11.47 24.38
N THR A 51 -33.20 10.78 23.52
CA THR A 51 -34.49 11.29 23.07
C THR A 51 -35.43 11.48 24.28
N SER A 52 -36.50 12.27 24.12
CA SER A 52 -37.54 12.40 25.14
C SER A 52 -38.20 11.06 25.54
N GLY A 53 -37.94 9.98 24.77
CA GLY A 53 -38.27 8.60 25.10
C GLY A 53 -37.21 7.83 25.91
N GLU A 54 -36.22 8.51 26.50
CA GLU A 54 -35.12 7.91 27.29
C GLU A 54 -34.26 6.92 26.48
N ALA A 55 -34.17 7.11 25.15
CA ALA A 55 -33.54 6.18 24.23
C ALA A 55 -32.36 6.79 23.45
N ILE A 56 -31.32 5.97 23.23
CA ILE A 56 -30.10 6.26 22.45
C ILE A 56 -30.12 5.37 21.21
N SER A 57 -29.71 5.91 20.06
CA SER A 57 -29.55 5.15 18.81
C SER A 57 -28.48 5.81 17.95
N ASP A 58 -27.28 5.27 17.96
CA ASP A 58 -26.12 5.86 17.29
C ASP A 58 -25.21 4.80 16.65
N ILE A 59 -24.36 5.24 15.73
CA ILE A 59 -23.37 4.42 15.03
C ILE A 59 -21.98 4.86 15.48
N PHE A 60 -21.14 3.87 15.78
CA PHE A 60 -19.75 4.06 16.21
C PHE A 60 -18.82 3.24 15.32
N TYR A 61 -17.57 3.68 15.25
CA TYR A 61 -16.48 2.90 14.69
C TYR A 61 -15.70 2.26 15.82
N VAL A 62 -15.39 0.96 15.70
CA VAL A 62 -14.45 0.29 16.60
C VAL A 62 -13.12 1.05 16.55
N PRO A 63 -12.54 1.51 17.66
CA PRO A 63 -11.36 2.37 17.60
C PRO A 63 -10.12 1.60 17.14
N ASN A 64 -9.07 2.33 16.75
CA ASN A 64 -7.78 1.76 16.37
C ASN A 64 -7.03 1.20 17.59
N VAL A 65 -7.40 0.00 18.02
CA VAL A 65 -6.82 -0.71 19.16
C VAL A 65 -6.41 -2.13 18.78
N GLY A 66 -5.54 -2.72 19.61
CA GLY A 66 -5.15 -4.12 19.45
C GLY A 66 -6.32 -5.10 19.55
N THR A 67 -6.17 -6.29 18.98
CA THR A 67 -7.16 -7.37 19.14
C THR A 67 -7.35 -7.71 20.62
N GLY A 68 -8.59 -7.91 21.05
CA GLY A 68 -8.90 -8.13 22.46
C GLY A 68 -10.38 -8.09 22.77
N VAL A 69 -10.71 -8.21 24.05
CA VAL A 69 -12.07 -7.96 24.57
C VAL A 69 -12.00 -6.66 25.36
N TYR A 70 -12.94 -5.76 25.07
CA TYR A 70 -13.02 -4.43 25.66
C TYR A 70 -14.42 -4.23 26.24
N ASP A 71 -14.47 -3.54 27.37
CA ASP A 71 -15.73 -3.07 27.93
C ASP A 71 -16.14 -1.79 27.21
N MET A 72 -17.33 -1.79 26.62
CA MET A 72 -17.98 -0.57 26.14
C MET A 72 -18.97 -0.10 27.19
N THR A 73 -18.74 1.09 27.73
CA THR A 73 -19.53 1.67 28.82
C THR A 73 -20.21 2.95 28.34
N ILE A 74 -21.52 3.03 28.57
CA ILE A 74 -22.31 4.24 28.30
C ILE A 74 -22.74 4.83 29.63
N THR A 75 -22.44 6.12 29.84
CA THR A 75 -22.79 6.85 31.06
C THR A 75 -23.51 8.15 30.72
N ASP A 76 -24.66 8.43 31.33
CA ASP A 76 -25.34 9.73 31.21
C ASP A 76 -24.97 10.70 32.34
N GLU A 77 -25.49 11.93 32.28
CA GLU A 77 -25.23 12.98 33.27
C GLU A 77 -25.73 12.68 34.70
N ASP A 78 -26.67 11.75 34.86
CA ASP A 78 -27.15 11.31 36.18
C ASP A 78 -26.40 10.07 36.70
N GLU A 79 -25.28 9.74 36.06
CA GLU A 79 -24.43 8.57 36.34
C GLU A 79 -25.16 7.23 36.14
N ASN A 80 -26.18 7.18 35.27
CA ASN A 80 -26.73 5.89 34.84
C ASN A 80 -25.76 5.23 33.87
N GLU A 81 -25.31 4.03 34.22
CA GLU A 81 -24.25 3.32 33.50
C GLU A 81 -24.71 1.95 33.00
N MET A 82 -24.33 1.60 31.76
CA MET A 82 -24.40 0.24 31.23
C MET A 82 -23.11 -0.14 30.54
N THR A 83 -22.67 -1.37 30.77
CA THR A 83 -21.44 -1.93 30.19
C THR A 83 -21.75 -3.21 29.43
N VAL A 84 -21.15 -3.34 28.24
CA VAL A 84 -21.24 -4.53 27.37
C VAL A 84 -19.86 -4.86 26.82
N GLU A 85 -19.52 -6.15 26.77
CA GLU A 85 -18.26 -6.61 26.18
C GLU A 85 -18.32 -6.54 24.64
N PHE A 86 -17.27 -6.01 24.03
CA PHE A 86 -17.04 -6.03 22.59
C PHE A 86 -15.70 -6.68 22.27
N ARG A 87 -15.66 -7.57 21.27
CA ARG A 87 -14.43 -8.25 20.85
C ARG A 87 -13.84 -7.68 19.56
N VAL A 88 -12.64 -7.12 19.64
CA VAL A 88 -11.85 -6.69 18.48
C VAL A 88 -11.11 -7.88 17.86
N THR A 89 -11.34 -8.15 16.58
CA THR A 89 -10.85 -9.35 15.87
C THR A 89 -9.65 -9.10 14.96
N ALA A 90 -9.44 -7.87 14.49
CA ALA A 90 -8.29 -7.47 13.68
C ALA A 90 -7.93 -6.00 13.93
N VAL A 91 -6.70 -5.63 13.59
CA VAL A 91 -6.16 -4.27 13.72
C VAL A 91 -6.04 -3.60 12.35
N THR A 92 -5.95 -2.27 12.33
CA THR A 92 -5.58 -1.51 11.13
C THR A 92 -4.20 -1.94 10.64
N GLY A 93 -4.05 -2.11 9.33
CA GLY A 93 -2.82 -2.58 8.73
C GLY A 93 -2.59 -2.01 7.34
N VAL A 94 -1.32 -1.95 6.93
CA VAL A 94 -0.92 -1.64 5.56
C VAL A 94 0.15 -2.63 5.13
N THR A 95 0.06 -3.10 3.89
CA THR A 95 1.09 -3.92 3.24
C THR A 95 1.64 -3.22 2.01
N LEU A 96 2.95 -3.37 1.81
CA LEU A 96 3.68 -2.84 0.65
C LEU A 96 4.19 -4.01 -0.18
N ASP A 97 3.98 -3.94 -1.49
CA ASP A 97 4.59 -4.87 -2.45
C ASP A 97 5.31 -4.09 -3.56
N PRO A 98 6.65 -4.04 -3.55
CA PRO A 98 7.57 -4.56 -2.53
C PRO A 98 7.71 -3.63 -1.31
N ALA A 99 8.12 -4.18 -0.16
CA ALA A 99 8.43 -3.39 1.05
C ALA A 99 9.77 -2.63 1.00
N MET A 100 10.53 -2.78 -0.08
CA MET A 100 11.73 -2.02 -0.39
C MET A 100 11.82 -1.87 -1.90
N ALA A 101 12.26 -0.73 -2.39
CA ALA A 101 12.37 -0.50 -3.83
C ALA A 101 13.41 0.58 -4.17
N PRO A 102 13.92 0.62 -5.40
CA PRO A 102 14.72 1.75 -5.86
C PRO A 102 13.86 2.98 -6.08
N ASN A 103 14.53 4.14 -6.18
CA ASN A 103 13.87 5.36 -6.65
C ASN A 103 13.19 5.10 -7.99
N THR A 104 12.13 5.87 -8.21
CA THR A 104 11.16 5.80 -9.28
C THR A 104 10.34 4.51 -9.32
N TYR A 105 10.61 3.45 -8.55
CA TYR A 105 9.84 2.20 -8.66
C TYR A 105 8.41 2.35 -8.13
N ASN A 106 7.44 1.71 -8.80
CA ASN A 106 6.04 1.74 -8.35
C ASN A 106 5.75 0.64 -7.32
N VAL A 107 5.39 1.04 -6.10
CA VAL A 107 5.06 0.17 -4.97
C VAL A 107 3.55 0.07 -4.84
N THR A 108 3.02 -1.14 -4.76
CA THR A 108 1.61 -1.36 -4.43
C THR A 108 1.41 -1.18 -2.92
N VAL A 109 0.40 -0.41 -2.53
CA VAL A 109 0.05 -0.10 -1.15
C VAL A 109 -1.37 -0.60 -0.90
N GLU A 110 -1.55 -1.54 0.02
CA GLU A 110 -2.86 -2.05 0.41
C GLU A 110 -3.12 -1.73 1.88
N GLY A 111 -4.25 -1.09 2.18
CA GLY A 111 -4.67 -0.76 3.53
C GLY A 111 -5.90 -1.55 3.94
N TYR A 112 -5.95 -1.92 5.22
CA TYR A 112 -7.00 -2.76 5.80
C TYR A 112 -7.47 -2.22 7.14
N ASN A 113 -8.76 -2.38 7.43
CA ASN A 113 -9.37 -2.10 8.73
C ASN A 113 -9.12 -0.64 9.19
N PHE A 114 -9.15 0.30 8.26
CA PHE A 114 -9.37 1.71 8.60
C PHE A 114 -10.86 1.90 8.92
N ALA A 115 -11.26 3.10 9.36
CA ALA A 115 -12.67 3.40 9.56
C ALA A 115 -13.46 3.11 8.27
N ASP A 116 -14.58 2.39 8.39
CA ASP A 116 -15.59 2.19 7.34
C ASP A 116 -16.34 3.53 7.10
N HIS A 117 -15.57 4.48 6.60
CA HIS A 117 -15.97 5.85 6.31
C HIS A 117 -15.15 6.25 5.09
N ILE A 118 -15.82 6.57 3.98
CA ILE A 118 -15.15 6.97 2.74
C ILE A 118 -14.48 8.33 2.97
N ASP A 119 -13.20 8.29 3.30
CA ASP A 119 -12.40 9.47 3.63
C ASP A 119 -11.02 9.40 3.00
N THR A 120 -10.35 10.55 2.93
CA THR A 120 -8.98 10.64 2.47
C THR A 120 -8.02 9.97 3.46
N VAL A 121 -7.00 9.31 2.92
CA VAL A 121 -5.90 8.75 3.70
C VAL A 121 -4.63 9.52 3.36
N ASP A 122 -4.00 10.09 4.38
CA ASP A 122 -2.77 10.88 4.26
C ASP A 122 -1.54 10.01 4.49
N PHE A 123 -0.50 10.27 3.70
CA PHE A 123 0.76 9.52 3.73
C PHE A 123 1.95 10.47 3.83
N VAL A 124 2.80 10.23 4.82
CA VAL A 124 4.03 11.00 5.04
C VAL A 124 5.20 10.04 5.22
N LEU A 125 6.21 10.18 4.38
CA LEU A 125 7.48 9.47 4.50
C LEU A 125 8.42 10.33 5.34
N TYR A 126 9.17 9.73 6.25
CA TYR A 126 10.21 10.44 6.97
C TYR A 126 11.40 9.53 7.28
N ASN A 127 12.54 10.17 7.50
CA ASN A 127 13.73 9.54 8.07
C ASN A 127 14.15 10.30 9.33
N ALA A 128 15.37 10.08 9.82
CA ALA A 128 15.86 10.72 11.03
C ALA A 128 16.00 12.26 10.94
N THR A 129 16.01 12.83 9.73
CA THR A 129 16.35 14.25 9.51
C THR A 129 15.28 15.03 8.76
N GLU A 130 14.46 14.38 7.94
CA GLU A 130 13.60 15.02 6.95
C GLU A 130 12.27 14.26 6.82
N GLU A 131 11.25 14.98 6.33
CA GLU A 131 9.90 14.48 6.03
C GLU A 131 9.48 14.88 4.62
N TRP A 132 8.70 14.02 3.97
CA TRP A 132 8.20 14.18 2.62
C TRP A 132 6.74 13.76 2.55
N GLY A 133 5.90 14.59 1.90
CA GLY A 133 4.56 14.16 1.52
C GLY A 133 4.66 13.07 0.45
N MET A 134 3.90 11.99 0.59
CA MET A 134 3.85 10.93 -0.41
C MET A 134 2.68 11.16 -1.36
N ASN A 135 2.96 11.07 -2.67
CA ASN A 135 1.95 11.12 -3.71
C ASN A 135 1.38 9.72 -3.97
N VAL A 136 0.64 9.18 -2.99
CA VAL A 136 0.02 7.85 -3.12
C VAL A 136 -1.31 7.99 -3.86
N MET A 137 -1.49 7.18 -4.90
CA MET A 137 -2.59 7.31 -5.85
C MET A 137 -3.42 6.04 -5.96
N GLN A 138 -4.73 6.21 -6.15
CA GLN A 138 -5.69 5.16 -6.49
C GLN A 138 -6.19 5.32 -7.92
N THR A 139 -6.68 4.21 -8.51
CA THR A 139 -7.23 4.14 -9.88
C THR A 139 -6.20 4.42 -11.00
N VAL A 140 -6.63 4.28 -12.26
CA VAL A 140 -5.77 4.46 -13.45
C VAL A 140 -5.71 5.91 -13.91
N THR A 141 -4.62 6.25 -14.58
CA THR A 141 -4.14 7.60 -14.90
C THR A 141 -5.19 8.54 -15.52
N PRO A 142 -5.36 9.78 -14.98
CA PRO A 142 -4.67 10.31 -13.81
C PRO A 142 -5.21 9.70 -12.51
N GLY A 143 -4.29 9.29 -11.62
CA GLY A 143 -4.64 8.76 -10.31
C GLY A 143 -5.34 9.81 -9.43
N THR A 144 -6.10 9.33 -8.45
CA THR A 144 -6.77 10.17 -7.44
C THR A 144 -6.18 9.93 -6.06
N PRO A 145 -6.22 10.93 -5.15
CA PRO A 145 -5.82 10.72 -3.75
C PRO A 145 -6.55 9.54 -3.12
N VAL A 146 -5.84 8.81 -2.27
CA VAL A 146 -6.33 7.58 -1.64
C VAL A 146 -7.57 7.86 -0.79
N LYS A 147 -8.61 7.06 -1.00
CA LYS A 147 -9.75 6.96 -0.09
C LYS A 147 -10.02 5.52 0.32
N THR A 148 -10.49 5.34 1.54
CA THR A 148 -11.07 4.07 1.99
C THR A 148 -12.35 3.75 1.21
N ASP A 149 -12.62 2.47 1.03
CA ASP A 149 -13.90 1.95 0.56
C ASP A 149 -14.92 1.84 1.72
N ILE A 150 -16.08 1.23 1.44
CA ILE A 150 -17.15 0.99 2.41
C ILE A 150 -16.84 -0.12 3.42
N ASP A 151 -15.65 -0.70 3.39
CA ASP A 151 -15.20 -1.66 4.39
C ASP A 151 -13.94 -1.14 5.10
N GLY A 152 -13.54 0.12 4.86
CA GLY A 152 -12.34 0.71 5.45
C GLY A 152 -11.04 0.20 4.82
N ASN A 153 -11.09 -0.34 3.60
CA ASN A 153 -9.94 -0.88 2.90
C ASN A 153 -9.55 0.00 1.71
N PHE A 154 -8.34 -0.18 1.21
CA PHE A 154 -7.92 0.43 -0.06
C PHE A 154 -6.82 -0.34 -0.76
N THR A 155 -6.75 -0.17 -2.09
CA THR A 155 -5.60 -0.54 -2.91
C THR A 155 -5.13 0.69 -3.67
N ALA A 156 -3.87 1.04 -3.52
CA ALA A 156 -3.23 2.22 -4.10
C ALA A 156 -1.83 1.88 -4.59
N TRP A 157 -1.16 2.85 -5.19
CA TRP A 157 0.20 2.72 -5.67
C TRP A 157 0.98 4.00 -5.37
N TRP A 158 2.29 3.86 -5.24
CA TRP A 158 3.21 4.96 -4.96
C TRP A 158 4.47 4.78 -5.78
N GLU A 159 4.77 5.75 -6.63
CA GLU A 159 6.07 5.83 -7.28
C GLU A 159 7.10 6.41 -6.31
N VAL A 160 8.16 5.65 -6.03
CA VAL A 160 9.16 6.02 -5.02
C VAL A 160 9.89 7.29 -5.43
N LEU A 161 9.41 8.38 -4.84
CA LEU A 161 9.81 9.77 -5.05
C LEU A 161 9.74 10.21 -6.52
N ASP A 162 8.52 10.61 -6.88
CA ASP A 162 8.06 11.20 -8.15
C ASP A 162 8.91 12.41 -8.61
N GLU A 163 9.14 13.39 -7.73
CA GLU A 163 9.75 14.68 -8.10
C GLU A 163 11.23 14.87 -7.70
N ASP A 164 11.76 14.02 -6.81
CA ASP A 164 13.10 14.14 -6.23
C ASP A 164 13.81 12.76 -6.18
N THR A 165 15.02 12.64 -5.62
CA THR A 165 15.69 11.34 -5.42
C THR A 165 16.02 11.10 -3.94
N LEU A 166 15.53 9.99 -3.38
CA LEU A 166 15.79 9.59 -2.00
C LEU A 166 17.19 8.98 -1.92
N SER A 167 17.86 9.24 -0.81
CA SER A 167 19.06 8.49 -0.48
C SER A 167 18.72 7.04 -0.17
N LEU A 168 19.67 6.13 -0.40
CA LEU A 168 19.52 4.75 0.02
C LEU A 168 19.44 4.66 1.55
N GLY A 169 18.56 3.80 2.06
CA GLY A 169 18.43 3.59 3.50
C GLY A 169 17.00 3.29 3.94
N ASP A 170 16.81 3.32 5.25
CA ASP A 170 15.55 3.01 5.90
C ASP A 170 14.74 4.27 6.18
N TYR A 171 13.44 4.15 5.94
CA TYR A 171 12.43 5.18 6.09
C TYR A 171 11.25 4.62 6.87
N THR A 172 10.42 5.52 7.39
CA THR A 172 9.14 5.18 7.98
C THR A 172 8.02 5.94 7.28
N ILE A 173 6.93 5.25 7.00
CA ILE A 173 5.72 5.81 6.41
C ILE A 173 4.69 5.94 7.53
N ASN A 174 4.23 7.17 7.77
CA ASN A 174 3.03 7.46 8.53
C ASN A 174 1.83 7.40 7.60
N ILE A 175 0.82 6.62 7.97
CA ILE A 175 -0.49 6.60 7.32
C ILE A 175 -1.53 7.06 8.33
N THR A 176 -2.33 8.07 7.97
CA THR A 176 -3.40 8.61 8.80
C THR A 176 -4.71 8.60 8.03
N GLY A 177 -5.71 7.89 8.55
CA GLY A 177 -7.10 7.93 8.05
C GLY A 177 -8.02 8.78 8.94
N TYR A 178 -9.33 8.66 8.68
CA TYR A 178 -10.38 9.28 9.50
C TYR A 178 -10.27 8.91 10.98
N ASP A 179 -10.63 9.84 11.88
CA ASP A 179 -10.70 9.64 13.34
C ASP A 179 -9.40 9.09 13.97
N ASP A 180 -8.27 9.65 13.54
CA ASP A 180 -6.92 9.29 14.00
C ASP A 180 -6.59 7.78 13.84
N PHE A 181 -7.15 7.15 12.81
CA PHE A 181 -6.70 5.83 12.36
C PHE A 181 -5.27 5.92 11.80
N PHE A 182 -4.33 5.83 12.71
CA PHE A 182 -2.92 6.06 12.48
C PHE A 182 -2.11 4.77 12.57
N LEU A 183 -1.16 4.60 11.65
CA LEU A 183 -0.11 3.59 11.76
C LEU A 183 1.21 4.03 11.16
N GLN A 184 2.28 3.34 11.56
CA GLN A 184 3.62 3.52 11.02
C GLN A 184 4.16 2.21 10.48
N ILE A 185 4.73 2.22 9.28
CA ILE A 185 5.36 1.05 8.66
C ILE A 185 6.75 1.37 8.13
N PRO A 186 7.69 0.42 8.14
CA PRO A 186 9.01 0.61 7.57
C PRO A 186 8.98 0.49 6.04
N PHE A 187 9.89 1.22 5.38
CA PHE A 187 10.18 1.09 3.96
C PHE A 187 11.67 1.34 3.73
N SER A 188 12.31 0.64 2.78
CA SER A 188 13.73 0.86 2.48
C SER A 188 13.94 1.23 1.01
N VAL A 189 14.71 2.27 0.77
CA VAL A 189 15.19 2.65 -0.57
C VAL A 189 16.49 1.91 -0.84
N VAL A 190 16.52 1.10 -1.91
CA VAL A 190 17.65 0.21 -2.26
C VAL A 190 18.10 0.42 -3.69
N GLU A 191 19.31 0.00 -4.05
CA GLU A 191 19.70 -0.05 -5.47
C GLU A 191 19.09 -1.26 -6.16
N ALA A 192 18.65 -1.09 -7.41
CA ALA A 192 18.35 -2.23 -8.28
C ALA A 192 19.65 -2.94 -8.64
N ARG A 193 19.72 -4.26 -8.43
CA ARG A 193 20.86 -5.06 -8.89
C ARG A 193 20.52 -5.70 -10.23
N VAL A 194 21.26 -5.31 -11.25
CA VAL A 194 21.17 -5.95 -12.57
C VAL A 194 22.33 -6.91 -12.77
N ASP A 195 22.02 -8.16 -13.12
CA ASP A 195 22.98 -9.13 -13.64
C ASP A 195 22.63 -9.43 -15.11
N VAL A 196 23.44 -8.89 -16.02
CA VAL A 196 23.30 -9.10 -17.47
C VAL A 196 24.58 -9.69 -18.04
N ALA A 197 24.47 -10.88 -18.61
CA ALA A 197 25.56 -11.56 -19.28
C ALA A 197 25.10 -12.21 -20.59
N PRO A 198 25.93 -12.23 -21.65
CA PRO A 198 25.63 -12.99 -22.85
C PRO A 198 25.50 -14.49 -22.53
N ARG A 199 24.63 -15.20 -23.25
CA ARG A 199 24.47 -16.66 -23.06
C ARG A 199 25.69 -17.48 -23.47
N LYS A 200 26.53 -16.94 -24.35
CA LYS A 200 27.77 -17.54 -24.83
C LYS A 200 28.91 -16.54 -24.73
N ALA A 201 30.12 -17.02 -24.49
CA ALA A 201 31.31 -16.16 -24.51
C ALA A 201 31.72 -15.71 -25.93
N LEU A 202 31.35 -16.49 -26.95
CA LEU A 202 31.63 -16.25 -28.36
C LEU A 202 30.38 -16.58 -29.17
N PHE A 203 30.15 -15.79 -30.22
CA PHE A 203 29.05 -15.97 -31.16
C PHE A 203 29.61 -16.03 -32.58
N ASP A 204 29.12 -16.99 -33.36
CA ASP A 204 29.42 -17.09 -34.78
C ASP A 204 28.36 -16.34 -35.60
N ARG A 205 28.67 -16.00 -36.84
CA ARG A 205 27.66 -15.45 -37.76
C ARG A 205 26.55 -16.48 -37.99
N GLY A 206 25.31 -16.03 -37.98
CA GLY A 206 24.10 -16.87 -37.96
C GLY A 206 23.66 -17.28 -36.56
N ASP A 207 24.44 -17.02 -35.50
CA ASP A 207 23.93 -17.16 -34.14
C ASP A 207 22.95 -16.04 -33.80
N THR A 208 21.94 -16.37 -33.00
CA THR A 208 21.09 -15.38 -32.33
C THR A 208 21.76 -14.90 -31.04
N ILE A 209 21.93 -13.59 -30.91
CA ILE A 209 22.40 -12.97 -29.67
C ILE A 209 21.27 -12.95 -28.65
N GLN A 210 21.56 -13.47 -27.46
CA GLN A 210 20.65 -13.50 -26.31
C GLN A 210 21.46 -13.35 -25.02
N PHE A 211 20.83 -12.79 -24.00
CA PHE A 211 21.41 -12.50 -22.71
C PHE A 211 20.65 -13.20 -21.58
N ASN A 212 21.37 -13.62 -20.56
CA ASN A 212 20.80 -13.88 -19.25
C ASN A 212 20.60 -12.52 -18.58
N VAL A 213 19.37 -12.03 -18.52
CA VAL A 213 19.03 -10.77 -17.84
C VAL A 213 18.29 -11.12 -16.56
N LYS A 214 18.84 -10.69 -15.42
CA LYS A 214 18.26 -10.90 -14.09
C LYS A 214 18.25 -9.60 -13.30
N ASN A 215 17.21 -9.40 -12.51
CA ASN A 215 17.08 -8.24 -11.65
C ASN A 215 16.26 -8.58 -10.40
N ASP A 216 16.47 -7.85 -9.31
CA ASP A 216 15.64 -7.91 -8.10
C ASP A 216 14.22 -7.35 -8.34
N PHE A 217 14.07 -6.49 -9.35
CA PHE A 217 12.83 -5.78 -9.68
C PHE A 217 12.42 -5.99 -11.15
N LYS A 218 11.12 -5.85 -11.46
CA LYS A 218 10.60 -5.86 -12.83
C LYS A 218 10.61 -4.43 -13.40
N PHE A 219 11.05 -4.25 -14.63
CA PHE A 219 11.06 -2.94 -15.29
C PHE A 219 10.32 -3.02 -16.62
N SER A 220 9.22 -2.28 -16.76
CA SER A 220 8.30 -2.37 -17.90
C SER A 220 8.89 -1.85 -19.19
N GLU A 221 9.78 -0.86 -19.12
CA GLU A 221 10.37 -0.25 -20.31
C GLU A 221 11.85 -0.53 -20.46
N SER A 222 12.44 -1.36 -19.60
CA SER A 222 13.87 -1.66 -19.67
C SER A 222 14.26 -2.27 -21.02
N TYR A 223 15.46 -1.95 -21.51
CA TYR A 223 15.95 -2.43 -22.80
C TYR A 223 17.47 -2.54 -22.80
N MET A 224 18.02 -3.14 -23.86
CA MET A 224 19.46 -3.20 -24.10
C MET A 224 19.83 -2.50 -25.39
N LYS A 225 21.02 -1.92 -25.40
CA LYS A 225 21.71 -1.51 -26.63
C LYS A 225 22.97 -2.33 -26.80
N ILE A 226 23.27 -2.65 -28.05
CA ILE A 226 24.37 -3.50 -28.45
C ILE A 226 25.12 -2.79 -29.58
N TRP A 227 26.41 -2.57 -29.38
CA TRP A 227 27.30 -1.89 -30.31
C TRP A 227 28.28 -2.89 -30.92
N ASP A 228 28.56 -2.67 -32.19
CA ASP A 228 29.60 -3.40 -32.90
C ASP A 228 31.01 -2.98 -32.43
N PRO A 229 32.08 -3.68 -32.88
CA PRO A 229 33.46 -3.36 -32.52
C PRO A 229 33.96 -2.00 -33.02
N TYR A 230 33.17 -1.30 -33.85
CA TYR A 230 33.46 0.03 -34.39
C TYR A 230 32.58 1.11 -33.74
N GLU A 231 31.94 0.80 -32.61
CA GLU A 231 31.09 1.70 -31.83
C GLU A 231 29.79 2.14 -32.56
N ASN A 232 29.39 1.43 -33.63
CA ASN A 232 28.08 1.66 -34.23
C ASN A 232 27.01 0.91 -33.44
N LEU A 233 25.91 1.60 -33.11
CA LEU A 233 24.74 0.95 -32.53
C LEU A 233 24.19 -0.05 -33.55
N TYR A 234 24.26 -1.34 -33.22
CA TYR A 234 23.84 -2.41 -34.11
C TYR A 234 22.42 -2.85 -33.79
N TRP A 235 22.10 -2.99 -32.50
CA TRP A 235 20.73 -3.26 -32.04
C TRP A 235 20.36 -2.43 -30.82
N GLN A 236 19.10 -2.04 -30.78
CA GLN A 236 18.39 -1.71 -29.54
C GLN A 236 17.26 -2.73 -29.41
N THR A 237 17.17 -3.41 -28.28
CA THR A 237 16.06 -4.35 -28.07
C THR A 237 14.74 -3.60 -28.00
N ASP A 238 13.66 -4.30 -28.34
CA ASP A 238 12.34 -3.93 -27.87
C ASP A 238 12.35 -3.90 -26.32
N ALA A 239 11.43 -3.14 -25.73
CA ALA A 239 11.29 -3.09 -24.28
C ALA A 239 10.98 -4.48 -23.72
N PHE A 240 11.60 -4.83 -22.60
CA PHE A 240 11.36 -6.07 -21.86
C PHE A 240 10.08 -5.96 -21.03
N GLY A 241 8.94 -5.79 -21.72
CA GLY A 241 7.64 -5.55 -21.10
C GLY A 241 7.10 -6.70 -20.25
N GLU A 242 7.74 -7.88 -20.28
CA GLU A 242 7.41 -8.98 -19.39
C GLU A 242 8.67 -9.57 -18.75
N TRP A 243 8.60 -9.75 -17.43
CA TRP A 243 9.61 -10.42 -16.63
C TRP A 243 8.98 -11.61 -15.91
N LEU A 244 9.66 -12.76 -15.92
CA LEU A 244 9.24 -13.94 -15.18
C LEU A 244 9.91 -13.98 -13.81
N LYS A 245 9.11 -14.15 -12.76
CA LYS A 245 9.63 -14.37 -11.40
C LYS A 245 10.13 -15.81 -11.27
N VAL A 246 11.39 -15.99 -10.88
CA VAL A 246 12.04 -17.28 -10.65
C VAL A 246 12.70 -17.26 -9.28
N GLY A 247 11.98 -17.75 -8.26
CA GLY A 247 12.38 -17.54 -6.87
C GLY A 247 12.22 -16.07 -6.49
N ASP A 248 13.29 -15.46 -6.00
CA ASP A 248 13.32 -14.06 -5.54
C ASP A 248 13.81 -13.08 -6.61
N ILE A 249 14.17 -13.56 -7.81
CA ILE A 249 14.66 -12.72 -8.91
C ILE A 249 13.69 -12.73 -10.09
N TYR A 250 13.68 -11.63 -10.83
CA TYR A 250 13.02 -11.49 -12.12
C TYR A 250 14.00 -11.77 -13.25
N THR A 251 13.54 -12.41 -14.32
CA THR A 251 14.34 -12.65 -15.52
C THR A 251 13.56 -12.40 -16.80
N VAL A 252 14.25 -11.91 -17.83
CA VAL A 252 13.65 -11.66 -19.15
C VAL A 252 13.68 -12.93 -20.00
N PRO A 253 12.53 -13.43 -20.46
CA PRO A 253 12.47 -14.57 -21.37
C PRO A 253 13.22 -14.32 -22.69
N TYR A 254 13.96 -15.32 -23.17
CA TYR A 254 14.76 -15.18 -24.39
C TYR A 254 13.95 -14.87 -25.64
N TYR A 255 12.69 -15.30 -25.72
CA TYR A 255 11.83 -15.06 -26.88
C TYR A 255 11.34 -13.61 -26.97
N LEU A 256 11.50 -12.82 -25.90
CA LEU A 256 11.19 -11.38 -25.87
C LEU A 256 12.41 -10.51 -26.16
N GLN A 257 13.60 -11.11 -26.27
CA GLN A 257 14.82 -10.37 -26.60
C GLN A 257 14.92 -10.20 -28.12
N THR A 258 14.10 -9.31 -28.64
CA THR A 258 14.00 -8.97 -30.06
C THR A 258 14.39 -7.52 -30.31
N SER A 259 14.66 -7.16 -31.56
CA SER A 259 14.86 -5.78 -32.01
C SER A 259 13.89 -5.52 -33.16
N GLY A 260 12.90 -4.64 -32.96
CA GLY A 260 11.85 -4.39 -33.95
C GLY A 260 11.03 -5.65 -34.23
N LYS A 261 10.75 -6.45 -33.20
CA LYS A 261 10.06 -7.76 -33.23
C LYS A 261 10.77 -8.87 -34.00
N ASN A 262 12.03 -8.66 -34.38
CA ASN A 262 12.86 -9.67 -35.04
C ASN A 262 13.90 -10.23 -34.08
N THR A 263 14.26 -11.50 -34.27
CA THR A 263 15.39 -12.12 -33.58
C THR A 263 16.69 -11.40 -33.93
N MET A 264 17.56 -11.17 -32.94
CA MET A 264 18.86 -10.54 -33.13
C MET A 264 19.89 -11.55 -33.66
N GLU A 265 19.70 -11.99 -34.90
CA GLU A 265 20.63 -12.91 -35.59
C GLU A 265 21.80 -12.14 -36.22
N LEU A 266 23.03 -12.58 -35.94
CA LEU A 266 24.24 -12.00 -36.55
C LEU A 266 24.27 -12.29 -38.04
N SER A 267 24.22 -11.23 -38.85
CA SER A 267 24.28 -11.35 -40.30
C SER A 267 25.63 -11.87 -40.80
N GLN A 268 25.67 -12.34 -42.06
CA GLN A 268 26.90 -12.86 -42.68
C GLN A 268 27.99 -11.79 -42.88
N ASP A 269 27.60 -10.52 -42.89
CA ASP A 269 28.47 -9.34 -42.97
C ASP A 269 28.75 -8.69 -41.61
N ALA A 270 28.27 -9.28 -40.50
CA ALA A 270 28.51 -8.75 -39.16
C ALA A 270 30.02 -8.59 -38.86
N PRO A 271 30.44 -7.44 -38.31
CA PRO A 271 31.83 -7.19 -37.92
C PRO A 271 32.38 -8.25 -36.94
N LEU A 272 33.62 -8.67 -37.19
CA LEU A 272 34.37 -9.52 -36.25
C LEU A 272 35.01 -8.64 -35.18
N GLY A 273 35.00 -9.09 -33.93
CA GLY A 273 35.66 -8.40 -32.84
C GLY A 273 34.89 -8.50 -31.53
N THR A 274 35.20 -7.60 -30.60
CA THR A 274 34.50 -7.50 -29.32
C THR A 274 33.34 -6.53 -29.46
N TRP A 275 32.14 -7.00 -29.16
CA TRP A 275 30.92 -6.20 -29.14
C TRP A 275 30.65 -5.72 -27.72
N VAL A 276 30.03 -4.56 -27.58
CA VAL A 276 29.71 -3.95 -26.28
C VAL A 276 28.20 -3.95 -26.09
N TYR A 277 27.72 -4.21 -24.87
CA TYR A 277 26.31 -4.12 -24.53
C TYR A 277 26.12 -3.28 -23.27
N VAL A 278 24.99 -2.59 -23.19
CA VAL A 278 24.57 -1.82 -22.02
C VAL A 278 23.08 -2.10 -21.78
N PHE A 279 22.75 -2.39 -20.53
CA PHE A 279 21.36 -2.49 -20.07
C PHE A 279 20.90 -1.14 -19.54
N TYR A 280 19.69 -0.75 -19.90
CA TYR A 280 19.06 0.49 -19.47
C TYR A 280 17.84 0.15 -18.63
N GLU A 281 17.86 0.60 -17.38
CA GLU A 281 16.69 0.63 -16.51
C GLU A 281 15.83 1.83 -16.93
N THR A 282 14.66 1.54 -17.49
CA THR A 282 13.67 2.55 -17.87
C THR A 282 12.29 2.03 -17.52
N GLY A 283 11.38 2.94 -17.17
CA GLY A 283 9.97 2.63 -16.94
C GLY A 283 9.74 1.82 -15.68
N THR A 284 9.14 2.51 -14.72
CA THR A 284 8.56 2.00 -13.51
C THR A 284 7.08 1.78 -13.79
N THR A 285 6.56 0.63 -13.40
CA THR A 285 5.30 0.12 -13.97
C THR A 285 4.12 1.05 -13.70
N GLU A 286 3.37 1.37 -14.76
CA GLU A 286 2.00 1.92 -14.74
C GLU A 286 1.05 1.13 -13.83
#